data_AF-A0A530CG33-F1
#
_entry.id   AF-A0A530CG33-F1
#
_cell.length_a   1.000
_cell.length_b   1.000
_cell.length_c   1.000
_cell.angle_alpha   90.00
_cell.angle_beta   90.00
_cell.angle_gamma   90.00
#
_symmetry.space_group_name_H-M   'P 1'
#
loop_
_entity.id
_entity.type
_entity.pdbx_description
1 polymer ?
#
loop_
_entity_poly.entity_id
_entity_poly.type
_entity_poly.pdbx_seq_one_letter_code
_entity_poly.pdbx_strand_id
1 'polypeptide(L)'
;DLRLANLLIDGKTVKVIDFDDCGFGWFMYDAATPISFYEHEPQATDLIQSWTTGYRRVLDLPRADEDEIPTFVMLRRLLLVAWIGSHAETDLAKSMGLPYTEGTVGLCEAYLSKFS
;
A
#
# COMPACT_ATOMS: atom_id res chain seq x y z
N ASP A 1 8.40 0.28 -4.93
CA ASP A 1 7.70 -0.77 -4.15
C ASP A 1 8.32 -0.89 -2.75
N LEU A 2 7.86 -0.11 -1.77
CA LEU A 2 8.43 -0.09 -0.41
C LEU A 2 7.73 -1.06 0.56
N ARG A 3 7.48 -2.29 0.10
CA ARG A 3 6.96 -3.36 0.96
C ARG A 3 7.95 -3.75 2.05
N LEU A 4 7.45 -4.25 3.19
CA LEU A 4 8.30 -4.76 4.27
C LEU A 4 9.25 -5.88 3.80
N ALA A 5 8.85 -6.67 2.79
CA ALA A 5 9.69 -7.69 2.18
C ALA A 5 10.96 -7.12 1.50
N ASN A 6 10.95 -5.83 1.12
CA ASN A 6 12.05 -5.14 0.48
C ASN A 6 12.93 -4.37 1.48
N LEU A 7 12.74 -4.59 2.79
CA LEU A 7 13.53 -4.01 3.88
C LEU A 7 14.34 -5.11 4.58
N LEU A 8 15.65 -5.14 4.36
CA LEU A 8 16.56 -6.04 5.06
C LEU A 8 17.04 -5.40 6.37
N ILE A 9 16.89 -6.13 7.48
CA ILE A 9 17.27 -5.66 8.81
C ILE A 9 18.56 -6.37 9.26
N ASP A 10 19.60 -5.58 9.54
CA ASP A 10 20.87 -6.03 10.12
C ASP A 10 21.14 -5.24 11.42
N GLY A 11 20.67 -5.81 12.53
CA GLY A 11 20.71 -5.16 13.84
C GLY A 11 19.92 -3.84 13.85
N LYS A 12 20.64 -2.72 13.90
CA LYS A 12 20.06 -1.36 13.84
C LYS A 12 20.07 -0.75 12.44
N THR A 13 20.65 -1.44 11.47
CA THR A 13 20.76 -0.98 10.09
C THR A 13 19.59 -1.54 9.29
N VAL A 14 18.90 -0.67 8.55
CA VAL A 14 17.90 -1.08 7.57
C VAL A 14 18.47 -0.80 6.17
N LYS A 15 18.42 -1.80 5.29
CA LYS A 15 18.84 -1.69 3.89
C LYS A 15 17.61 -1.90 3.00
N VAL A 16 17.35 -0.93 2.13
CA VAL A 16 16.27 -1.04 1.14
C VAL A 16 16.83 -1.70 -0.11
N ILE A 17 16.06 -2.64 -0.69
CA ILE A 17 16.37 -3.32 -1.93
C ILE A 17 15.22 -3.16 -2.93
N ASP A 18 15.37 -3.73 -4.14
CA ASP A 18 14.30 -3.85 -5.13
C ASP A 18 13.76 -2.49 -5.64
N PHE A 19 14.63 -1.78 -6.37
CA PHE A 19 14.35 -0.46 -6.95
C PHE A 19 13.88 -0.54 -8.43
N ASP A 20 13.54 -1.73 -8.94
CA ASP A 20 13.17 -1.90 -10.35
C ASP A 20 11.85 -1.17 -10.70
N ASP A 21 10.96 -1.01 -9.71
CA ASP A 21 9.72 -0.21 -9.81
C ASP A 21 9.91 1.27 -9.42
N CYS A 22 11.14 1.78 -9.32
CA CYS A 22 11.36 3.18 -8.98
C CYS A 22 10.98 4.12 -10.14
N GLY A 23 10.51 5.31 -9.80
CA GLY A 23 10.12 6.30 -10.80
C GLY A 23 9.53 7.56 -10.18
N PHE A 24 8.99 8.41 -11.04
CA PHE A 24 8.26 9.60 -10.60
C PHE A 24 6.84 9.23 -10.21
N GLY A 25 6.39 9.76 -9.06
CA GLY A 25 5.04 9.56 -8.54
C GLY A 25 4.77 10.47 -7.36
N TRP A 26 3.57 10.37 -6.80
CA TRP A 26 3.23 11.08 -5.57
C TRP A 26 3.88 10.40 -4.37
N PHE A 27 4.54 11.16 -3.51
CA PHE A 27 5.26 10.59 -2.36
C PHE A 27 4.37 9.76 -1.43
N MET A 28 3.11 10.18 -1.22
CA MET A 28 2.20 9.45 -0.33
C MET A 28 1.70 8.12 -0.90
N TYR A 29 1.98 7.83 -2.18
CA TYR A 29 1.84 6.47 -2.70
C TYR A 29 2.66 5.47 -1.91
N ASP A 30 3.87 5.85 -1.48
CA ASP A 30 4.74 4.98 -0.72
C ASP A 30 4.19 4.61 0.65
N ALA A 31 3.27 5.40 1.23
CA ALA A 31 2.58 5.06 2.47
C ALA A 31 1.65 3.83 2.30
N ALA A 32 1.12 3.61 1.10
CA ALA A 32 0.23 2.50 0.80
C ALA A 32 0.99 1.19 0.52
N THR A 33 2.22 1.27 0.02
CA THR A 33 2.95 0.07 -0.41
C THR A 33 3.27 -0.93 0.70
N PRO A 34 3.58 -0.56 1.98
CA PRO A 34 3.85 -1.51 3.06
C PRO A 34 2.68 -2.43 3.40
N ILE A 35 1.44 -1.98 3.19
CA ILE A 35 0.22 -2.76 3.47
C ILE A 35 -0.32 -3.48 2.22
N SER A 36 0.46 -3.53 1.13
CA SER A 36 0.09 -4.24 -0.10
C SER A 36 -0.42 -5.64 0.23
N PHE A 37 -1.56 -6.00 -0.36
CA PHE A 37 -2.32 -7.25 -0.16
C PHE A 37 -3.10 -7.37 1.16
N TYR A 38 -2.82 -6.52 2.15
CA TYR A 38 -3.42 -6.55 3.49
C TYR A 38 -4.24 -5.29 3.79
N GLU A 39 -4.65 -4.54 2.76
CA GLU A 39 -5.31 -3.23 2.92
C GLU A 39 -6.67 -3.32 3.63
N HIS A 40 -7.30 -4.50 3.58
CA HIS A 40 -8.59 -4.81 4.17
C HIS A 40 -8.48 -5.33 5.62
N GLU A 41 -7.26 -5.61 6.09
CA GLU A 41 -7.05 -6.14 7.43
C GLU A 41 -7.28 -5.06 8.51
N PRO A 42 -7.85 -5.39 9.68
CA PRO A 42 -8.15 -4.41 10.72
C PRO A 42 -6.95 -3.56 11.16
N GLN A 43 -5.76 -4.14 11.12
CA GLN A 43 -4.50 -3.51 11.51
C GLN A 43 -3.94 -2.52 10.48
N ALA A 44 -4.46 -2.47 9.26
CA ALA A 44 -3.93 -1.60 8.19
C ALA A 44 -3.93 -0.12 8.60
N THR A 45 -4.99 0.33 9.28
CA THR A 45 -5.09 1.70 9.79
C THR A 45 -3.98 2.04 10.78
N ASP A 46 -3.70 1.15 11.73
CA ASP A 46 -2.67 1.36 12.76
C ASP A 46 -1.25 1.32 12.15
N LEU A 47 -1.04 0.49 11.13
CA LEU A 47 0.20 0.46 10.36
C LEU A 47 0.44 1.76 9.61
N ILE A 48 -0.59 2.33 8.97
CA ILE A 48 -0.51 3.63 8.30
C ILE A 48 -0.19 4.74 9.32
N GLN A 49 -0.84 4.74 10.48
CA GLN A 49 -0.53 5.71 11.55
C GLN A 49 0.90 5.58 12.07
N SER A 50 1.40 4.35 12.18
CA SER A 50 2.80 4.09 12.54
C SER A 50 3.76 4.61 11.47
N TRP A 51 3.41 4.44 10.20
CA TRP A 51 4.16 4.97 9.07
C TRP A 51 4.20 6.50 9.08
N THR A 52 3.06 7.18 9.23
CA THR A 52 3.02 8.66 9.27
C THR A 52 3.76 9.22 10.48
N THR A 53 3.71 8.53 11.62
CA THR A 53 4.51 8.86 12.81
C THR A 53 6.01 8.76 12.52
N GLY A 54 6.44 7.74 11.80
CA GLY A 54 7.83 7.59 11.36
C GLY A 54 8.25 8.67 10.37
N TYR A 55 7.42 8.93 9.35
CA TYR A 55 7.67 9.93 8.31
C TYR A 55 7.88 11.33 8.91
N ARG A 56 7.00 11.73 9.84
CA ARG A 56 7.06 13.02 10.57
C ARG A 56 8.32 13.25 11.38
N ARG A 57 9.12 12.22 11.65
CA ARG A 57 10.41 12.39 12.35
C ARG A 57 11.49 12.98 11.45
N VAL A 58 11.30 12.93 10.13
CA VAL A 58 12.31 13.31 9.13
C VAL A 58 11.81 14.45 8.25
N LEU A 59 10.54 14.40 7.81
CA LEU A 59 9.93 15.40 6.95
C LEU A 59 8.56 15.82 7.46
N ASP A 60 8.19 17.08 7.22
CA ASP A 60 6.83 17.53 7.47
C ASP A 60 5.85 16.74 6.59
N LEU A 61 4.70 16.39 7.19
CA LEU A 61 3.58 15.79 6.50
C LEU A 61 2.39 16.75 6.58
N PRO A 62 2.22 17.62 5.56
CA PRO A 62 1.06 18.49 5.47
C PRO A 62 -0.23 17.70 5.57
N ARG A 63 -1.23 18.29 6.22
CA ARG A 63 -2.53 17.64 6.38
C ARG A 63 -3.16 17.25 5.04
N ALA A 64 -3.01 18.11 4.02
CA ALA A 64 -3.50 17.83 2.67
C ALA A 64 -2.89 16.55 2.06
N ASP A 65 -1.61 16.27 2.34
CA ASP A 65 -0.95 15.06 1.85
C ASP A 65 -1.38 13.82 2.66
N GLU A 66 -1.49 13.96 3.99
CA GLU A 66 -1.98 12.88 4.86
C GLU A 66 -3.42 12.47 4.54
N ASP A 67 -4.28 13.45 4.28
CA ASP A 67 -5.70 13.23 3.95
C ASP A 67 -5.87 12.46 2.63
N GLU A 68 -4.85 12.43 1.75
CA GLU A 68 -4.82 11.65 0.50
C GLU A 68 -4.26 10.23 0.65
N ILE A 69 -3.70 9.85 1.81
CA ILE A 69 -3.20 8.47 2.01
C ILE A 69 -4.27 7.41 1.69
N PRO A 70 -5.56 7.55 2.12
CA PRO A 70 -6.61 6.62 1.71
C PRO A 70 -6.81 6.51 0.20
N THR A 71 -6.66 7.62 -0.54
CA THR A 71 -6.70 7.63 -2.01
C THR A 71 -5.57 6.78 -2.59
N PHE A 72 -4.36 6.91 -2.05
CA PHE A 72 -3.22 6.11 -2.48
C PHE A 72 -3.32 4.64 -2.10
N VAL A 73 -3.93 4.32 -0.96
CA VAL A 73 -4.27 2.93 -0.58
C VAL A 73 -5.23 2.32 -1.61
N MET A 74 -6.27 3.04 -2.00
CA MET A 74 -7.18 2.58 -3.05
C MET A 74 -6.50 2.46 -4.41
N LEU A 75 -5.64 3.42 -4.79
CA LEU A 75 -4.86 3.33 -6.02
C LEU A 75 -3.99 2.06 -6.02
N ARG A 76 -3.26 1.80 -4.92
CA ARG A 76 -2.43 0.59 -4.80
C ARG A 76 -3.27 -0.68 -4.87
N ARG A 77 -4.42 -0.72 -4.19
CA ARG A 77 -5.35 -1.86 -4.22
C ARG A 77 -5.79 -2.17 -5.66
N LEU A 78 -6.16 -1.17 -6.44
CA LEU A 78 -6.58 -1.34 -7.84
C LEU A 78 -5.41 -1.79 -8.74
N LEU A 79 -4.20 -1.26 -8.52
CA LEU A 79 -3.00 -1.74 -9.22
C LEU A 79 -2.72 -3.22 -8.92
N LEU A 80 -2.92 -3.66 -7.67
CA LEU A 80 -2.75 -5.07 -7.29
C LEU A 80 -3.83 -5.98 -7.89
N VAL A 81 -5.07 -5.50 -8.03
CA VAL A 81 -6.11 -6.23 -8.79
C VAL A 81 -5.68 -6.42 -10.25
N ALA A 82 -5.18 -5.36 -10.91
CA ALA A 82 -4.67 -5.45 -12.27
C ALA A 82 -3.45 -6.39 -12.38
N TRP A 83 -2.56 -6.37 -11.38
CA TRP A 83 -1.41 -7.27 -11.31
C TRP A 83 -1.84 -8.74 -11.18
N ILE A 84 -2.79 -9.05 -10.28
CA ILE A 84 -3.34 -10.41 -10.12
C ILE A 84 -3.95 -10.92 -11.43
N GLY A 85 -4.71 -10.07 -12.13
CA GLY A 85 -5.33 -10.44 -13.41
C GLY A 85 -4.32 -10.67 -14.54
N SER A 86 -3.23 -9.91 -14.57
CA SER A 86 -2.18 -10.01 -15.60
C SER A 86 -1.14 -11.10 -15.35
N HIS A 87 -1.02 -11.56 -14.11
CA HIS A 87 -0.03 -12.57 -13.66
C HIS A 87 -0.73 -13.81 -13.08
N ALA A 88 -1.90 -14.16 -13.62
CA ALA A 88 -2.76 -15.24 -13.12
C ALA A 88 -2.08 -16.63 -13.10
N GLU A 89 -0.97 -16.80 -13.81
CA GLU A 89 -0.13 -17.99 -13.80
C GLU A 89 0.74 -18.13 -12.54
N THR A 90 0.99 -17.04 -11.81
CA THR A 90 1.82 -17.06 -10.60
C THR A 90 1.10 -17.68 -9.41
N ASP A 91 1.83 -18.36 -8.52
CA ASP A 91 1.24 -19.01 -7.35
C ASP A 91 0.61 -18.01 -6.37
N LEU A 92 1.19 -16.80 -6.26
CA LEU A 92 0.64 -15.73 -5.44
C LEU A 92 -0.68 -15.19 -6.03
N ALA A 93 -0.76 -14.96 -7.34
CA ALA A 93 -2.00 -14.52 -7.95
C ALA A 93 -3.11 -15.58 -7.80
N LYS A 94 -2.76 -16.87 -7.94
CA LYS A 94 -3.70 -17.98 -7.72
C LYS A 94 -4.18 -18.08 -6.28
N SER A 95 -3.31 -17.83 -5.30
CA SER A 95 -3.68 -17.91 -3.88
C SER A 95 -4.60 -16.76 -3.44
N MET A 96 -4.48 -15.58 -4.08
CA MET A 96 -5.34 -14.42 -3.82
C MET A 96 -6.68 -14.51 -4.58
N GLY A 97 -6.62 -14.89 -5.86
CA GLY A 97 -7.77 -15.25 -6.70
C GLY A 97 -8.94 -14.26 -6.71
N LEU A 98 -10.14 -14.80 -6.95
CA LEU A 98 -11.41 -14.09 -6.94
C LEU A 98 -11.67 -13.30 -5.64
N PRO A 99 -11.41 -13.85 -4.43
CA PRO A 99 -11.70 -13.18 -3.16
C PRO A 99 -11.03 -11.81 -3.01
N TYR A 100 -9.81 -11.64 -3.51
CA TYR A 100 -9.12 -10.34 -3.47
C TYR A 100 -9.85 -9.28 -4.29
N THR A 101 -10.36 -9.67 -5.46
CA THR A 101 -11.12 -8.77 -6.34
C THR A 101 -12.48 -8.45 -5.73
N GLU A 102 -13.19 -9.44 -5.20
CA GLU A 102 -14.48 -9.24 -4.52
C GLU A 102 -14.34 -8.32 -3.30
N GLY A 103 -13.34 -8.55 -2.45
CA GLY A 103 -13.06 -7.69 -1.29
C GLY A 103 -12.69 -6.25 -1.66
N THR A 104 -12.21 -6.02 -2.89
CA THR A 104 -11.91 -4.67 -3.38
C THR A 104 -13.17 -3.84 -3.58
N VAL A 105 -14.31 -4.45 -3.92
CA VAL A 105 -15.57 -3.73 -4.11
C VAL A 105 -15.99 -3.03 -2.82
N GLY A 106 -15.94 -3.73 -1.68
CA GLY A 106 -16.28 -3.13 -0.38
C GLY A 106 -15.34 -1.98 0.01
N LEU A 107 -14.05 -2.07 -0.34
CA LEU A 107 -13.10 -0.96 -0.14
C LEU A 107 -13.43 0.23 -1.05
N CYS A 108 -13.81 0.01 -2.31
CA CYS A 108 -14.27 1.06 -3.21
C CYS A 108 -15.52 1.77 -2.69
N GLU A 109 -16.52 1.01 -2.22
CA GLU A 109 -17.75 1.57 -1.64
C GLU A 109 -17.44 2.41 -0.39
N ALA A 110 -16.60 1.90 0.51
CA ALA A 110 -16.15 2.63 1.68
C ALA A 110 -15.42 3.93 1.32
N TYR A 111 -14.53 3.88 0.31
CA TYR A 111 -13.85 5.07 -0.18
C TYR A 111 -14.83 6.10 -0.77
N LEU A 112 -15.72 5.67 -1.67
CA LEU A 112 -16.71 6.57 -2.27
C LEU A 112 -17.60 7.22 -1.21
N SER A 113 -18.14 6.44 -0.25
CA SER A 113 -18.97 7.00 0.83
C SER A 113 -18.30 8.08 1.67
N LYS A 114 -16.96 8.14 1.68
CA LYS A 114 -16.18 9.13 2.41
C LYS A 114 -15.79 10.34 1.55
N PHE A 115 -15.61 10.17 0.25
CA PHE A 115 -14.99 11.16 -0.64
C PHE A 115 -15.87 11.60 -1.83
N SER A 116 -17.07 11.03 -2.03
CA SER A 116 -18.08 11.46 -3.01
C SER A 116 -19.23 12.20 -2.35
#